data_AF-A0A962V7U9-F1
#
_entry.id   AF-A0A962V7U9-F1
#
_cell.length_a   1.000
_cell.length_b   1.000
_cell.length_c   1.000
_cell.angle_alpha   90.00
_cell.angle_beta   90.00
_cell.angle_gamma   90.00
#
_symmetry.space_group_name_H-M   'P 1'
#
loop_
_entity.id
_entity.type
_entity.pdbx_description
1 polymer ?
#
loop_
_entity_poly.entity_id
_entity_poly.type
_entity_poly.pdbx_seq_one_letter_code
_entity_poly.pdbx_strand_id
1 'polypeptide(L)'
;QDSLDAFGDSVDYVAVKNQIYAGEDGFLFFDGCEQEDLALPPSQSKQALLDHDGVIITMPPLNPRSYALLDRHSLGYLDAIQGDQLPKADRARVRQWLKRFDEQIEPARQVLGFAERDRPRIPSEPTLPTVAETLA
;
A
#
# COMPACT_ATOMS: atom_id res chain seq x y z
N GLN A 1 12.32 -4.53 -19.25
CA GLN A 1 13.75 -4.19 -19.13
C GLN A 1 14.00 -2.73 -19.51
N ASP A 2 13.25 -2.19 -20.47
CA ASP A 2 13.58 -0.94 -21.17
C ASP A 2 13.58 0.36 -20.35
N SER A 3 12.78 0.50 -19.27
CA SER A 3 12.70 1.78 -18.54
C SER A 3 13.94 2.10 -17.71
N LEU A 4 14.53 1.09 -17.05
CA LEU A 4 15.74 1.29 -16.23
C LEU A 4 16.92 1.68 -17.13
N ASP A 5 17.06 1.00 -18.28
CA ASP A 5 18.10 1.30 -19.26
C ASP A 5 17.89 2.66 -19.95
N ALA A 6 16.64 3.06 -20.17
CA ALA A 6 16.31 4.31 -20.85
C ALA A 6 16.49 5.55 -19.98
N PHE A 7 16.19 5.46 -18.68
CA PHE A 7 16.24 6.61 -17.79
C PHE A 7 17.48 6.62 -16.88
N GLY A 8 18.11 5.47 -16.63
CA GLY A 8 19.30 5.36 -15.78
C GLY A 8 19.12 6.15 -14.48
N ASP A 9 20.10 6.98 -14.13
CA ASP A 9 20.10 7.78 -12.90
C ASP A 9 19.30 9.10 -12.99
N SER A 10 18.55 9.33 -14.08
CA SER A 10 17.80 10.58 -14.24
C SER A 10 16.45 10.61 -13.52
N VAL A 11 16.03 9.48 -12.95
CA VAL A 11 14.75 9.32 -12.26
C VAL A 11 14.95 8.49 -11.00
N ASP A 12 14.12 8.76 -10.00
CA ASP A 12 14.01 7.89 -8.84
C ASP A 12 13.03 6.74 -9.11
N TYR A 13 13.39 5.53 -8.67
CA TYR A 13 12.59 4.34 -8.94
C TYR A 13 11.83 3.85 -7.71
N VAL A 14 10.55 3.52 -7.90
CA VAL A 14 9.74 2.84 -6.89
C VAL A 14 9.05 1.63 -7.51
N ALA A 15 9.21 0.47 -6.88
CA ALA A 15 8.44 -0.72 -7.20
C ALA A 15 7.36 -0.96 -6.14
N VAL A 16 6.14 -1.26 -6.58
CA VAL A 16 5.01 -1.54 -5.68
C VAL A 16 4.61 -3.00 -5.79
N LYS A 17 4.79 -3.78 -4.73
CA LYS A 17 4.29 -5.16 -4.62
C LYS A 17 2.82 -5.14 -4.21
N ASN A 18 1.91 -5.40 -5.15
CA ASN A 18 0.47 -5.49 -4.86
C ASN A 18 0.09 -6.88 -4.33
N GLN A 19 -0.21 -6.96 -3.04
CA GLN A 19 -0.46 -8.24 -2.37
C GLN A 19 -1.88 -8.80 -2.54
N ILE A 20 -2.72 -8.21 -3.39
CA ILE A 20 -4.11 -8.64 -3.53
C ILE A 20 -4.24 -10.10 -4.02
N TYR A 21 -3.30 -10.59 -4.85
CA TYR A 21 -3.33 -11.95 -5.41
C TYR A 21 -2.14 -12.83 -4.98
N ALA A 22 -1.10 -12.22 -4.43
CA ALA A 22 0.14 -12.87 -4.05
C ALA A 22 0.54 -12.31 -2.68
N GLY A 23 0.63 -13.16 -1.65
CA GLY A 23 1.15 -12.73 -0.34
C GLY A 23 2.60 -12.26 -0.41
N GLU A 24 3.26 -12.04 0.73
CA GLU A 24 4.66 -11.59 0.78
C GLU A 24 5.59 -12.46 -0.09
N ASP A 25 5.41 -13.78 -0.02
CA ASP A 25 6.20 -14.79 -0.73
C ASP A 25 5.68 -15.13 -2.14
N GLY A 26 4.60 -14.48 -2.59
CA GLY A 26 3.97 -14.82 -3.87
C GLY A 26 4.69 -14.24 -5.11
N PHE A 27 5.78 -13.51 -4.91
CA PHE A 27 6.51 -12.80 -5.97
C PHE A 27 7.80 -13.51 -6.38
N LEU A 28 7.75 -14.83 -6.55
CA LEU A 28 8.92 -15.70 -6.79
C LEU A 28 9.79 -15.25 -7.97
N PHE A 29 9.18 -14.79 -9.06
CA PHE A 29 9.94 -14.31 -10.22
C PHE A 29 10.65 -12.97 -9.98
N PHE A 30 10.15 -12.15 -9.05
CA PHE A 30 10.75 -10.86 -8.71
C PHE A 30 11.76 -11.00 -7.57
N ASP A 31 11.37 -11.67 -6.48
CA ASP A 31 12.17 -11.82 -5.27
C ASP A 31 13.15 -12.98 -5.30
N GLY A 32 12.92 -13.96 -6.17
CA GLY A 32 13.57 -15.26 -6.08
C GLY A 32 12.90 -16.16 -5.05
N CYS A 33 13.43 -17.36 -4.90
CA CYS A 33 13.08 -18.29 -3.82
C CYS A 33 14.21 -19.28 -3.57
N GLU A 34 14.31 -19.76 -2.34
CA GLU A 34 15.25 -20.81 -1.95
C GLU A 34 14.45 -21.96 -1.31
N GLN A 35 13.88 -22.82 -2.14
CA GLN A 35 13.20 -24.04 -1.72
C GLN A 35 13.98 -25.26 -2.22
N GLU A 36 13.85 -26.39 -1.51
CA GLU A 36 14.60 -27.62 -1.77
C GLU A 36 14.49 -28.10 -3.23
N ASP A 37 13.29 -27.98 -3.82
CA ASP A 37 13.00 -28.39 -5.20
C ASP A 37 13.02 -27.22 -6.22
N LEU A 38 13.17 -25.97 -5.75
CA LEU A 38 13.12 -24.79 -6.60
C LEU A 38 13.95 -23.64 -5.99
N ALA A 39 15.13 -23.41 -6.57
CA ALA A 39 15.96 -22.26 -6.29
C ALA A 39 15.92 -21.30 -7.48
N LEU A 40 15.44 -20.08 -7.25
CA LEU A 40 15.42 -19.00 -8.24
C LEU A 40 16.13 -17.78 -7.66
N PRO A 41 17.12 -17.20 -8.37
CA PRO A 41 17.69 -15.93 -7.93
C PRO A 41 16.66 -14.80 -8.07
N PRO A 42 16.81 -13.69 -7.33
CA PRO A 42 16.03 -12.48 -7.54
C PRO A 42 16.13 -11.99 -8.99
N SER A 43 15.06 -11.40 -9.51
CA SER A 43 15.04 -10.90 -10.90
C SER A 43 16.15 -9.87 -11.16
N GLN A 44 16.62 -9.83 -12.40
CA GLN A 44 17.53 -8.78 -12.86
C GLN A 44 16.90 -7.38 -12.69
N SER A 45 15.59 -7.24 -12.87
CA SER A 45 14.90 -5.97 -12.65
C SER A 45 14.89 -5.54 -11.18
N LYS A 46 14.77 -6.48 -10.23
CA LYS A 46 14.91 -6.17 -8.80
C LYS A 46 16.34 -5.75 -8.46
N GLN A 47 17.34 -6.44 -9.02
CA GLN A 47 18.75 -6.09 -8.81
C GLN A 47 19.05 -4.69 -9.35
N ALA A 48 18.70 -4.43 -10.62
CA ALA A 48 18.88 -3.12 -11.24
C ALA A 48 18.12 -2.00 -10.50
N LEU A 49 16.90 -2.26 -10.01
CA LEU A 49 16.17 -1.32 -9.17
C LEU A 49 16.98 -0.93 -7.92
N LEU A 50 17.55 -1.91 -7.22
CA LEU A 50 18.33 -1.69 -6.00
C LEU A 50 19.69 -1.03 -6.29
N ASP A 51 20.30 -1.33 -7.44
CA ASP A 51 21.55 -0.70 -7.88
C ASP A 51 21.38 0.80 -8.17
N HIS A 52 20.15 1.24 -8.50
CA HIS A 52 19.77 2.64 -8.68
C HIS A 52 19.11 3.25 -7.41
N ASP A 53 19.41 2.73 -6.22
CA ASP A 53 18.82 3.18 -4.94
C ASP A 53 17.27 3.17 -4.91
N GLY A 54 16.66 2.36 -5.77
CA GLY A 54 15.21 2.27 -5.89
C GLY A 54 14.55 1.64 -4.68
N VAL A 55 13.35 2.11 -4.35
CA VAL A 55 12.60 1.67 -3.16
C VAL A 55 11.53 0.65 -3.55
N ILE A 56 11.44 -0.45 -2.81
CA ILE A 56 10.36 -1.42 -2.94
C ILE A 56 9.38 -1.19 -1.80
N ILE A 57 8.13 -0.85 -2.14
CA ILE A 57 7.03 -0.74 -1.17
C ILE A 57 6.01 -1.84 -1.37
N THR A 58 5.28 -2.15 -0.31
CA THR A 58 4.23 -3.17 -0.34
C THR A 58 2.86 -2.51 -0.26
N MET A 59 1.98 -2.82 -1.20
CA MET A 59 0.58 -2.45 -1.10
C MET A 59 -0.21 -3.64 -0.49
N PRO A 60 -0.72 -3.50 0.75
CA PRO A 60 -1.44 -4.58 1.41
C PRO A 60 -2.73 -4.92 0.66
N PRO A 61 -3.30 -6.12 0.84
CA PRO A 61 -4.56 -6.48 0.22
C PRO A 61 -5.71 -5.69 0.89
N LEU A 62 -6.53 -5.03 0.07
CA LEU A 62 -7.85 -4.56 0.51
C LEU A 62 -8.89 -5.65 0.23
N ASN A 63 -9.88 -5.76 1.11
CA ASN A 63 -10.93 -6.75 1.00
C ASN A 63 -11.65 -6.63 -0.37
N PRO A 64 -11.81 -7.73 -1.14
CA PRO A 64 -12.40 -7.68 -2.49
C PRO A 64 -13.81 -7.07 -2.52
N ARG A 65 -14.62 -7.30 -1.49
CA ARG A 65 -15.95 -6.68 -1.38
C ARG A 65 -15.84 -5.16 -1.25
N SER A 66 -14.92 -4.67 -0.42
CA SER A 66 -14.72 -3.23 -0.23
C SER A 66 -14.20 -2.59 -1.52
N TYR A 67 -13.30 -3.26 -2.26
CA TYR A 67 -12.87 -2.83 -3.60
C TYR A 67 -14.03 -2.74 -4.59
N ALA A 68 -14.86 -3.78 -4.67
CA ALA A 68 -16.02 -3.80 -5.58
C ALA A 68 -17.03 -2.69 -5.25
N LEU A 69 -17.19 -2.34 -3.97
CA LEU A 69 -18.05 -1.23 -3.57
C LEU A 69 -17.44 0.13 -3.94
N LEU A 70 -16.13 0.33 -3.76
CA LEU A 70 -15.44 1.56 -4.19
C LEU A 70 -15.63 1.78 -5.70
N ASP A 71 -15.40 0.74 -6.50
CA ASP A 71 -15.55 0.77 -7.96
C ASP A 71 -16.99 1.05 -8.39
N ARG A 72 -17.96 0.31 -7.84
CA ARG A 72 -19.39 0.48 -8.11
C ARG A 72 -19.89 1.91 -7.85
N HIS A 73 -19.36 2.57 -6.82
CA HIS A 73 -19.76 3.91 -6.43
C HIS A 73 -18.82 5.00 -6.96
N SER A 74 -17.76 4.64 -7.72
CA SER A 74 -16.72 5.53 -8.21
C SER A 74 -16.13 6.43 -7.13
N LEU A 75 -15.90 5.85 -5.94
CA LEU A 75 -15.41 6.59 -4.76
C LEU A 75 -13.90 6.55 -4.67
N GLY A 76 -13.29 7.71 -4.41
CA GLY A 76 -11.93 7.76 -3.88
C GLY A 76 -11.86 7.18 -2.47
N TYR A 77 -10.67 6.73 -2.04
CA TYR A 77 -10.48 6.14 -0.70
C TYR A 77 -10.84 7.11 0.44
N LEU A 78 -10.53 8.40 0.28
CA LEU A 78 -10.87 9.44 1.26
C LEU A 78 -12.37 9.72 1.33
N ASP A 79 -13.03 9.79 0.17
CA ASP A 79 -14.48 9.99 0.11
C ASP A 79 -15.21 8.81 0.75
N ALA A 80 -14.74 7.60 0.47
CA ALA A 80 -15.29 6.37 1.03
C ALA A 80 -15.22 6.31 2.56
N ILE A 81 -14.14 6.81 3.18
CA ILE A 81 -14.01 6.80 4.65
C ILE A 81 -14.81 7.93 5.32
N GLN A 82 -15.07 9.04 4.62
CA GLN A 82 -15.78 10.21 5.16
C GLN A 82 -17.29 10.14 4.95
N GLY A 83 -17.73 9.68 3.77
CA GLY A 83 -19.13 9.64 3.39
C GLY A 83 -19.92 8.46 3.97
N ASP A 84 -21.18 8.36 3.56
CA ASP A 84 -22.15 7.34 3.99
C ASP A 84 -22.54 6.36 2.86
N GLN A 85 -21.91 6.49 1.69
CA GLN A 85 -22.17 5.63 0.52
C GLN A 85 -21.76 4.17 0.77
N LEU A 86 -20.85 3.92 1.72
CA LEU A 86 -20.41 2.58 2.09
C LEU A 86 -20.93 2.16 3.48
N PRO A 87 -21.22 0.85 3.68
CA PRO A 87 -21.48 0.30 5.00
C PRO A 87 -20.35 0.61 5.99
N LYS A 88 -20.69 0.86 7.26
CA LYS A 88 -19.70 1.21 8.31
C LYS A 88 -18.51 0.24 8.38
N ALA A 89 -18.77 -1.06 8.24
CA ALA A 89 -17.73 -2.09 8.25
C ALA A 89 -16.75 -1.95 7.07
N ASP A 90 -17.25 -1.65 5.86
CA ASP A 90 -16.42 -1.45 4.68
C ASP A 90 -15.62 -0.13 4.78
N ARG A 91 -16.23 0.93 5.32
CA ARG A 91 -15.51 2.18 5.64
C ARG A 91 -14.33 1.96 6.60
N ALA A 92 -14.55 1.17 7.66
CA ALA A 92 -13.50 0.84 8.62
C ALA A 92 -12.37 0.03 7.98
N ARG A 93 -12.69 -0.92 7.09
CA ARG A 93 -11.69 -1.69 6.33
C ARG A 93 -10.86 -0.80 5.41
N VAL A 94 -11.50 0.08 4.64
CA VAL A 94 -10.80 1.01 3.74
C VAL A 94 -9.90 1.95 4.54
N ARG A 95 -10.36 2.48 5.69
CA ARG A 95 -9.54 3.32 6.57
C ARG A 95 -8.32 2.57 7.10
N GLN A 96 -8.51 1.35 7.59
CA GLN A 96 -7.43 0.54 8.12
C GLN A 96 -6.42 0.15 7.03
N TRP A 97 -6.90 -0.14 5.83
CA TRP A 97 -6.06 -0.41 4.67
C TRP A 97 -5.25 0.84 4.28
N LEU A 98 -5.89 2.01 4.20
CA LEU A 98 -5.21 3.26 3.86
C LEU A 98 -4.12 3.60 4.87
N LYS A 99 -4.38 3.40 6.17
CA LYS A 99 -3.36 3.58 7.21
C LYS A 99 -2.18 2.63 7.03
N ARG A 100 -2.43 1.34 6.79
CA ARG A 100 -1.34 0.37 6.56
C ARG A 100 -0.56 0.68 5.31
N PHE A 101 -1.23 1.15 4.26
CA PHE A 101 -0.53 1.51 3.03
C PHE A 101 0.31 2.79 3.21
N ASP A 102 -0.19 3.78 3.95
CA ASP A 102 0.57 4.98 4.32
C ASP A 102 1.86 4.63 5.09
N GLU A 103 1.77 3.68 6.04
CA GLU A 103 2.95 3.15 6.75
C GLU A 103 3.96 2.48 5.80
N GLN A 104 3.51 1.85 4.71
CA GLN A 104 4.39 1.23 3.70
C GLN A 104 4.97 2.25 2.72
N ILE A 105 4.35 3.43 2.58
CA ILE A 105 4.85 4.52 1.74
C ILE A 105 5.94 5.30 2.46
N GLU A 106 5.99 5.30 3.80
CA GLU A 106 6.97 6.06 4.60
C GLU A 106 8.42 5.94 4.09
N PRO A 107 8.95 4.74 3.76
CA PRO A 107 10.32 4.59 3.25
C PRO A 107 10.55 5.22 1.86
N ALA A 108 9.49 5.36 1.06
CA ALA A 108 9.55 5.92 -0.30
C ALA A 108 9.19 7.41 -0.35
N ARG A 109 8.90 8.08 0.78
CA ARG A 109 8.39 9.45 0.78
C ARG A 109 9.30 10.45 0.07
N GLN A 110 10.61 10.32 0.28
CA GLN A 110 11.61 11.22 -0.31
C GLN A 110 11.64 11.07 -1.83
N VAL A 111 11.64 9.83 -2.31
CA VAL A 111 11.61 9.48 -3.73
C VAL A 111 10.29 9.91 -4.40
N LEU A 112 9.17 9.86 -3.67
CA LEU A 112 7.87 10.30 -4.18
C LEU A 112 7.68 11.83 -4.16
N GLY A 113 8.70 12.58 -3.74
CA GLY A 113 8.67 14.04 -3.71
C GLY A 113 7.77 14.62 -2.61
N PHE A 114 7.41 13.85 -1.58
CA PHE A 114 6.67 14.37 -0.43
C PHE A 114 7.59 15.21 0.45
N ALA A 115 7.22 16.47 0.71
CA ALA A 115 7.87 17.23 1.76
C ALA A 115 7.49 16.66 3.14
N GLU A 116 8.31 16.93 4.16
CA GLU A 116 7.96 16.70 5.59
C GLU A 116 6.57 17.24 5.97
N ARG A 117 6.08 18.25 5.22
CA ARG A 117 4.79 18.92 5.46
C ARG A 117 3.58 18.20 4.85
N ASP A 118 3.78 17.25 3.93
CA ASP A 118 2.70 16.63 3.15
C ASP A 118 2.20 15.32 3.78
N ARG A 119 2.24 15.20 5.11
CA ARG A 119 1.71 14.00 5.79
C ARG A 119 0.18 14.00 5.67
N PRO A 120 -0.44 12.97 5.05
CA PRO A 120 -1.89 12.90 4.98
C PRO A 120 -2.48 12.78 6.38
N ARG A 121 -3.38 13.71 6.73
CA ARG A 121 -4.15 13.61 7.98
C ARG A 121 -5.28 12.60 7.76
N ILE A 122 -5.03 11.33 8.03
CA ILE A 122 -6.09 10.32 8.09
C ILE A 122 -6.96 10.65 9.32
N PRO A 123 -8.27 10.93 9.16
CA PRO A 123 -9.12 11.26 10.29
C PRO A 123 -9.21 10.10 11.28
N SER A 124 -8.87 10.36 12.55
CA SER A 124 -9.14 9.45 13.67
C SER A 124 -10.65 9.26 13.85
N GLU A 125 -11.08 8.09 14.35
CA GLU A 125 -12.48 7.93 14.75
C GLU A 125 -12.89 9.01 15.77
N PRO A 126 -14.14 9.51 15.74
CA PRO A 126 -14.69 10.13 16.92
C PRO A 126 -14.71 9.08 18.02
N THR A 127 -13.94 9.30 19.08
CA THR A 127 -14.00 8.52 20.31
C THR A 127 -15.45 8.46 20.76
N LEU A 128 -16.09 7.30 20.64
CA LEU A 128 -17.40 7.08 21.27
C LEU A 128 -17.20 7.31 22.77
N PRO A 129 -18.04 8.13 23.43
CA PRO A 129 -17.95 8.28 24.88
C PRO A 129 -18.13 6.90 25.51
N THR A 130 -17.16 6.49 26.32
CA THR A 130 -17.22 5.29 27.14
C THR A 130 -18.49 5.34 27.97
N VAL A 131 -19.37 4.35 27.81
CA VAL A 131 -20.65 4.23 28.52
C VAL A 131 -20.41 3.78 29.98
N ALA A 132 -19.63 4.55 30.73
CA ALA A 132 -19.25 4.26 32.12
C ALA A 132 -19.71 5.32 33.14
N GLU A 133 -20.54 6.30 32.74
CA GLU A 133 -21.11 7.30 33.66
C GLU A 133 -22.63 7.42 33.52
N THR A 134 -23.35 6.31 33.67
CA THR A 134 -24.76 6.37 34.04
C THR A 134 -25.08 5.22 34.99
N LEU A 135 -24.70 5.39 36.24
CA LEU A 135 -25.35 4.83 37.44
C LEU A 135 -24.70 5.53 38.65
N ALA A 136 -25.16 6.75 38.91
CA ALA A 136 -25.08 7.42 40.20
C ALA A 136 -26.51 7.80 40.61
#